data_AF-A0A4U9DCR7-F1
#
_entry.id   AF-A0A4U9DCR7-F1
#
_cell.length_a   1.000
_cell.length_b   1.000
_cell.length_c   1.000
_cell.angle_alpha   90.00
_cell.angle_beta   90.00
_cell.angle_gamma   90.00
#
_symmetry.space_group_name_H-M   'P 1'
#
loop_
_entity.id
_entity.type
_entity.pdbx_description
1 polymer ?
#
loop_
_entity_poly.entity_id
_entity_poly.type
_entity_poly.pdbx_seq_one_letter_code
_entity_poly.pdbx_strand_id
1 'polypeptide(L)'
;MSWSWVQGASNEFDKELFLAGEITPVFFGTALGNFGVDHMLDGLVDWAPAPMPRKTDTREVRAEEEKFTGFVFKIQANMDPKHRDRVAFMRVVSGQYEKGMKLRQVRIGKDVVISDALTFMAGDRSHVEEAYPGDIIGLHNHGTIQIGDTFTQGEMMKFNRHSELRAGAVPSYSSEGSAEAETAAQRVGSAL
;
A
#
# COMPACT_ATOMS: atom_id res chain seq x y z
N MET A 1 -35.63 -17.01 -10.84
CA MET A 1 -35.48 -15.59 -10.46
C MET A 1 -34.58 -14.93 -11.50
N SER A 2 -35.11 -13.97 -12.25
CA SER A 2 -34.49 -13.41 -13.46
C SER A 2 -33.25 -12.58 -13.13
N TRP A 3 -32.10 -12.92 -13.75
CA TRP A 3 -30.83 -12.17 -13.71
C TRP A 3 -30.90 -10.74 -14.29
N SER A 4 -32.09 -10.26 -14.67
CA SER A 4 -32.30 -8.98 -15.39
C SER A 4 -32.16 -7.72 -14.55
N TRP A 5 -32.16 -7.79 -13.22
CA TRP A 5 -32.17 -6.59 -12.37
C TRP A 5 -30.78 -6.00 -12.10
N VAL A 6 -29.74 -6.84 -12.03
CA VAL A 6 -28.36 -6.37 -11.82
C VAL A 6 -27.86 -5.58 -13.03
N GLN A 7 -28.24 -6.00 -14.24
CA GLN A 7 -27.85 -5.36 -15.50
C GLN A 7 -28.55 -4.00 -15.74
N GLY A 8 -29.69 -3.73 -15.07
CA GLY A 8 -30.46 -2.50 -15.25
C GLY A 8 -30.14 -1.37 -14.27
N ALA A 9 -29.42 -1.66 -13.18
CA ALA A 9 -29.17 -0.72 -12.08
C ALA A 9 -27.72 -0.73 -11.55
N SER A 10 -26.85 -1.58 -12.09
CA SER A 10 -25.42 -1.62 -11.76
C SER A 10 -24.59 -1.08 -12.91
N ASN A 11 -23.45 -0.47 -12.59
CA ASN A 11 -22.42 -0.18 -13.58
C ASN A 11 -21.73 -1.49 -13.98
N GLU A 12 -21.40 -1.62 -15.27
CA GLU A 12 -20.44 -2.64 -15.71
C GLU A 12 -19.05 -2.30 -15.16
N PHE A 13 -18.21 -3.32 -15.00
CA PHE A 13 -16.84 -3.10 -14.57
C PHE A 13 -16.04 -2.41 -15.68
N ASP A 14 -15.51 -1.24 -15.36
CA ASP A 14 -14.61 -0.47 -16.20
C ASP A 14 -13.27 -0.27 -15.48
N LYS A 15 -12.18 -0.74 -16.10
CA LYS A 15 -10.85 -0.70 -15.50
C LYS A 15 -10.33 0.73 -15.32
N GLU A 16 -10.67 1.66 -16.21
CA GLU A 16 -10.24 3.06 -16.12
C GLU A 16 -10.95 3.76 -14.95
N LEU A 17 -12.27 3.56 -14.82
CA LEU A 17 -13.04 4.09 -13.69
C LEU A 17 -12.59 3.47 -12.36
N PHE A 18 -12.19 2.20 -12.36
CA PHE A 18 -11.63 1.55 -11.18
C PHE A 18 -10.30 2.17 -10.75
N LEU A 19 -9.37 2.38 -11.69
CA LEU A 19 -8.08 3.02 -11.41
C LEU A 19 -8.22 4.50 -11.02
N ALA A 20 -9.28 5.18 -11.48
CA ALA A 20 -9.65 6.52 -11.05
C ALA A 20 -10.30 6.55 -9.65
N GLY A 21 -10.67 5.39 -9.10
CA GLY A 21 -11.38 5.28 -7.82
C GLY A 21 -12.86 5.68 -7.88
N GLU A 22 -13.46 5.68 -9.06
CA GLU A 22 -14.86 6.06 -9.30
C GLU A 22 -15.82 4.87 -9.19
N ILE A 23 -15.32 3.66 -9.41
CA ILE A 23 -16.05 2.41 -9.19
C ILE A 23 -15.22 1.43 -8.37
N THR A 24 -15.90 0.53 -7.65
CA THR A 24 -15.26 -0.53 -6.85
C THR A 24 -15.90 -1.87 -7.22
N PRO A 25 -15.12 -2.87 -7.67
CA PRO A 25 -15.67 -4.21 -7.94
C PRO A 25 -16.14 -4.86 -6.63
N VAL A 26 -17.37 -5.35 -6.62
CA VAL A 26 -17.98 -5.99 -5.45
C VAL A 26 -17.96 -7.51 -5.64
N PHE A 27 -17.32 -8.21 -4.70
CA PHE A 27 -17.27 -9.66 -4.66
C PHE A 27 -18.12 -10.17 -3.49
N PHE A 28 -18.84 -11.27 -3.70
CA PHE A 28 -19.61 -11.95 -2.66
C PHE A 28 -18.94 -13.28 -2.31
N GLY A 29 -18.76 -13.54 -1.02
CA GLY A 29 -18.09 -14.73 -0.53
C GLY A 29 -18.11 -14.84 0.99
N THR A 30 -17.43 -15.85 1.52
CA THR A 30 -17.18 -16.01 2.94
C THR A 30 -15.71 -16.30 3.18
N ALA A 31 -15.02 -15.39 3.88
CA ALA A 31 -13.62 -15.59 4.25
C ALA A 31 -13.43 -16.78 5.20
N LEU A 32 -14.38 -17.00 6.11
CA LEU A 32 -14.33 -18.12 7.08
C LEU A 32 -14.51 -19.47 6.39
N GLY A 33 -15.37 -19.52 5.36
CA GLY A 33 -15.56 -20.71 4.53
C GLY A 33 -14.57 -20.84 3.38
N ASN A 34 -13.64 -19.89 3.24
CA ASN A 34 -12.70 -19.78 2.12
C ASN A 34 -13.37 -19.85 0.74
N PHE A 35 -14.54 -19.20 0.58
CA PHE A 35 -15.33 -19.22 -0.65
C PHE A 35 -15.38 -17.82 -1.27
N GLY A 36 -15.07 -17.70 -2.56
CA GLY A 36 -15.04 -16.43 -3.30
C GLY A 36 -13.82 -15.54 -3.01
N VAL A 37 -12.90 -16.01 -2.17
CA VAL A 37 -11.64 -15.30 -1.84
C VAL A 37 -10.67 -15.37 -3.02
N ASP A 38 -10.65 -16.51 -3.71
CA ASP A 38 -9.91 -16.74 -4.96
C ASP A 38 -10.30 -15.72 -6.03
N HIS A 39 -11.59 -15.53 -6.30
CA HIS A 39 -12.06 -14.55 -7.30
C HIS A 39 -11.66 -13.11 -6.96
N MET A 40 -11.67 -12.74 -5.67
CA MET A 40 -11.20 -11.43 -5.24
C MET A 40 -9.69 -11.27 -5.43
N LEU A 41 -8.90 -12.32 -5.12
CA LEU A 41 -7.46 -12.31 -5.29
C LEU A 41 -7.05 -12.27 -6.77
N ASP A 42 -7.74 -13.01 -7.63
CA ASP A 42 -7.50 -13.00 -9.07
C ASP A 42 -7.77 -11.59 -9.64
N GLY A 43 -8.92 -10.99 -9.30
CA GLY A 43 -9.24 -9.62 -9.70
C GLY A 43 -8.24 -8.59 -9.15
N LEU A 44 -7.71 -8.81 -7.94
CA LEU A 44 -6.66 -7.97 -7.38
C LEU A 44 -5.36 -8.07 -8.20
N VAL A 45 -4.93 -9.27 -8.58
CA VAL A 45 -3.71 -9.47 -9.38
C VAL A 45 -3.86 -8.86 -10.77
N ASP A 46 -5.02 -9.01 -11.41
CA ASP A 46 -5.26 -8.57 -12.78
C ASP A 46 -5.44 -7.04 -12.92
N TRP A 47 -5.99 -6.40 -11.89
CA TRP A 47 -6.39 -4.99 -11.96
C TRP A 47 -5.60 -4.07 -11.06
N ALA A 48 -4.90 -4.58 -10.02
CA ALA A 48 -4.13 -3.71 -9.15
C ALA A 48 -3.04 -2.97 -9.94
N PRO A 49 -2.86 -1.67 -9.69
CA PRO A 49 -1.81 -0.91 -10.33
C PRO A 49 -0.44 -1.42 -9.87
N ALA A 50 0.48 -1.51 -10.83
CA ALA A 50 1.90 -1.66 -10.57
C ALA A 50 2.43 -0.46 -9.74
N PRO A 51 3.67 -0.52 -9.22
CA PRO A 51 4.27 0.59 -8.48
C PRO A 51 4.17 1.92 -9.25
N MET A 52 3.30 2.81 -8.77
CA MET A 52 2.99 4.07 -9.45
C MET A 52 4.09 5.12 -9.22
N PRO A 53 4.31 6.04 -10.19
CA PRO A 53 5.19 7.18 -10.02
C PRO A 53 4.81 8.02 -8.80
N ARG A 54 5.82 8.60 -8.15
CA ARG A 54 5.66 9.43 -6.96
C ARG A 54 6.23 10.83 -7.17
N LYS A 55 5.43 11.84 -6.85
CA LYS A 55 5.84 13.25 -6.89
C LYS A 55 6.77 13.59 -5.72
N THR A 56 7.85 14.28 -6.05
CA THR A 56 8.74 14.96 -5.10
C THR A 56 8.53 16.46 -5.17
N ASP A 57 9.31 17.20 -4.39
CA ASP A 57 9.42 18.65 -4.46
C ASP A 57 10.11 19.16 -5.74
N THR A 58 10.86 18.30 -6.44
CA THR A 58 11.62 18.67 -7.64
C THR A 58 11.04 18.10 -8.93
N ARG A 59 10.65 16.83 -8.94
CA ARG A 59 10.19 16.11 -10.12
C ARG A 59 9.28 14.94 -9.76
N GLU A 60 8.82 14.22 -10.77
CA GLU A 60 8.21 12.91 -10.56
C GLU A 60 9.29 11.82 -10.65
N VAL A 61 9.25 10.86 -9.74
CA VAL A 61 10.12 9.69 -9.72
C VAL A 61 9.32 8.49 -10.21
N ARG A 62 9.84 7.80 -11.21
CA ARG A 62 9.22 6.62 -11.83
C ARG A 62 9.83 5.33 -11.29
N ALA A 63 9.04 4.27 -11.24
CA ALA A 63 9.47 2.99 -10.68
C ALA A 63 10.59 2.33 -11.50
N GLU A 64 10.65 2.60 -12.80
CA GLU A 64 11.63 2.02 -13.72
C GLU A 64 13.02 2.69 -13.64
N GLU A 65 13.19 3.75 -12.83
CA GLU A 65 14.50 4.38 -12.66
C GLU A 65 15.48 3.43 -11.95
N GLU A 66 16.73 3.38 -12.42
CA GLU A 66 17.76 2.47 -11.86
C GLU A 66 18.21 2.89 -10.45
N LYS A 67 18.19 4.19 -10.15
CA LYS A 67 18.70 4.71 -8.88
C LYS A 67 17.70 4.45 -7.76
N PHE A 68 18.22 3.96 -6.64
CA PHE A 68 17.40 3.71 -5.46
C PHE A 68 16.81 5.00 -4.91
N THR A 69 15.49 4.99 -4.73
CA THR A 69 14.78 6.01 -3.97
C THR A 69 13.71 5.37 -3.09
N GLY A 70 13.51 5.92 -1.90
CA GLY A 70 12.49 5.45 -0.98
C GLY A 70 12.14 6.49 0.07
N PHE A 71 10.97 6.32 0.69
CA PHE A 71 10.53 7.20 1.77
C PHE A 71 9.93 6.43 2.94
N VAL A 72 10.15 6.97 4.14
CA VAL A 72 9.64 6.41 5.39
C VAL A 72 8.22 6.89 5.61
N PHE A 73 7.27 5.96 5.72
CA PHE A 73 5.85 6.29 5.91
C PHE A 73 5.33 5.94 7.31
N LYS A 74 5.98 5.02 8.01
CA LYS A 74 5.59 4.56 9.35
C LYS A 74 6.84 4.30 10.19
N ILE A 75 6.77 4.61 11.48
CA ILE A 75 7.77 4.19 12.45
C ILE A 75 7.04 3.46 13.56
N GLN A 76 7.46 2.24 13.85
CA GLN A 76 6.93 1.45 14.96
C GLN A 76 8.03 1.27 16.01
N ALA A 77 7.70 1.58 17.26
CA ALA A 77 8.59 1.38 18.39
C ALA A 77 8.27 0.09 19.13
N ASN A 78 9.22 -0.38 19.93
CA ASN A 78 9.05 -1.49 20.86
C ASN A 78 8.71 -2.81 20.14
N MET A 79 9.39 -3.06 19.03
CA MET A 79 9.19 -4.28 18.25
C MET A 79 9.95 -5.49 18.83
N ASP A 80 10.99 -5.29 19.63
CA ASP A 80 11.61 -6.32 20.48
C ASP A 80 11.43 -5.89 21.95
N PRO A 81 10.84 -6.71 22.84
CA PRO A 81 10.78 -6.39 24.26
C PRO A 81 12.15 -6.25 24.93
N LYS A 82 13.20 -6.88 24.39
CA LYS A 82 14.56 -6.92 24.98
C LYS A 82 15.42 -5.74 24.56
N HIS A 83 15.20 -5.20 23.37
CA HIS A 83 15.92 -4.07 22.82
C HIS A 83 14.91 -2.98 22.47
N ARG A 84 15.10 -1.75 22.96
CA ARG A 84 14.20 -0.62 22.66
C ARG A 84 14.34 -0.15 21.21
N ASP A 85 14.03 -1.04 20.29
CA ASP A 85 14.25 -0.85 18.87
C ASP A 85 13.02 -0.23 18.23
N ARG A 86 13.30 0.70 17.34
CA ARG A 86 12.32 1.31 16.46
C ARG A 86 12.64 0.87 15.05
N VAL A 87 11.63 0.44 14.32
CA VAL A 87 11.76 0.12 12.90
C VAL A 87 11.03 1.20 12.10
N ALA A 88 11.76 1.82 11.18
CA ALA A 88 11.22 2.74 10.21
C ALA A 88 10.85 1.95 8.94
N PHE A 89 9.56 1.91 8.62
CA PHE A 89 9.04 1.29 7.42
C PHE A 89 9.19 2.25 6.26
N MET A 90 10.00 1.84 5.30
CA MET A 90 10.29 2.56 4.08
C MET A 90 9.65 1.85 2.89
N ARG A 91 8.97 2.60 2.05
CA ARG A 91 8.50 2.13 0.74
C ARG A 91 9.59 2.44 -0.29
N VAL A 92 10.01 1.42 -1.04
CA VAL A 92 10.88 1.59 -2.21
C VAL A 92 10.05 2.14 -3.36
N VAL A 93 10.52 3.22 -3.98
CA VAL A 93 9.83 3.91 -5.08
C VAL A 93 10.50 3.62 -6.42
N SER A 94 11.82 3.60 -6.47
CA SER A 94 12.59 3.29 -7.68
C SER A 94 13.90 2.60 -7.33
N GLY A 95 14.52 1.99 -8.35
CA GLY A 95 15.79 1.29 -8.24
C GLY A 95 15.71 0.03 -7.39
N GLN A 96 16.89 -0.51 -7.08
CA GLN A 96 17.03 -1.72 -6.29
C GLN A 96 17.76 -1.42 -4.99
N TYR A 97 17.20 -1.92 -3.89
CA TYR A 97 17.92 -1.99 -2.63
C TYR A 97 18.84 -3.21 -2.66
N GLU A 98 20.08 -3.04 -2.23
CA GLU A 98 21.02 -4.11 -1.97
C GLU A 98 21.58 -3.98 -0.55
N LYS A 99 21.73 -5.10 0.14
CA LYS A 99 22.29 -5.11 1.48
C LYS A 99 23.69 -4.51 1.53
N GLY A 100 23.88 -3.59 2.48
CA GLY A 100 25.14 -2.87 2.65
C GLY A 100 25.30 -1.68 1.72
N MET A 101 24.31 -1.35 0.89
CA MET A 101 24.38 -0.16 0.04
C MET A 101 24.41 1.13 0.88
N LYS A 102 25.06 2.14 0.32
CA LYS A 102 25.16 3.47 0.93
C LYS A 102 24.04 4.37 0.39
N LEU A 103 23.18 4.85 1.28
CA LEU A 103 22.07 5.75 0.96
C LEU A 103 22.25 7.12 1.61
N ARG A 104 21.80 8.17 0.92
CA ARG A 104 21.75 9.53 1.42
C ARG A 104 20.43 9.77 2.11
N GLN A 105 20.43 10.07 3.41
CA GLN A 105 19.25 10.60 4.09
C GLN A 105 19.15 12.11 3.80
N VAL A 106 18.22 12.47 2.92
CA VAL A 106 18.15 13.81 2.32
C VAL A 106 17.94 14.90 3.39
N ARG A 107 17.05 14.69 4.37
CA ARG A 107 16.74 15.68 5.40
C ARG A 107 17.95 16.13 6.22
N ILE A 108 18.81 15.20 6.60
CA ILE A 108 19.99 15.50 7.45
C ILE A 108 21.27 15.67 6.64
N GLY A 109 21.23 15.39 5.33
CA GLY A 109 22.40 15.45 4.46
C GLY A 109 23.52 14.53 4.93
N LYS A 110 23.19 13.34 5.44
CA LYS A 110 24.18 12.33 5.83
C LYS A 110 24.02 11.08 5.00
N ASP A 111 25.15 10.45 4.74
CA ASP A 111 25.17 9.13 4.13
C ASP A 111 25.10 8.07 5.22
N VAL A 112 24.27 7.07 5.02
CA VAL A 112 24.04 5.96 5.94
C VAL A 112 24.22 4.67 5.15
N VAL A 113 25.02 3.76 5.70
CA VAL A 113 25.13 2.40 5.16
C VAL A 113 23.99 1.58 5.74
N ILE A 114 23.17 1.00 4.87
CA ILE A 114 22.06 0.15 5.29
C ILE A 114 22.50 -1.31 5.20
N SER A 115 23.08 -1.82 6.29
CA SER A 115 23.57 -3.21 6.38
C SER A 115 22.53 -4.20 6.87
N ASP A 116 21.50 -3.71 7.56
CA ASP A 116 20.51 -4.53 8.24
C ASP A 116 19.10 -3.97 8.05
N ALA A 117 18.56 -4.25 6.86
CA ALA A 117 17.16 -4.03 6.56
C ALA A 117 16.36 -5.31 6.79
N LEU A 118 15.13 -5.13 7.27
CA LEU A 118 14.17 -6.19 7.52
C LEU A 118 13.11 -6.22 6.42
N THR A 119 12.67 -7.39 6.01
CA THR A 119 11.40 -7.57 5.30
C THR A 119 10.39 -8.25 6.21
N PHE A 120 9.11 -8.05 5.92
CA PHE A 120 8.00 -8.59 6.69
C PHE A 120 7.23 -9.56 5.81
N MET A 121 7.57 -10.85 5.91
CA MET A 121 6.84 -11.92 5.25
C MET A 121 6.02 -12.69 6.26
N ALA A 122 4.70 -12.75 6.07
CA ALA A 122 3.78 -13.62 6.81
C ALA A 122 3.88 -13.56 8.36
N GLY A 123 4.22 -12.39 8.92
CA GLY A 123 4.34 -12.19 10.37
C GLY A 123 5.74 -12.42 10.94
N ASP A 124 6.63 -13.03 10.17
CA ASP A 124 8.04 -13.22 10.53
C ASP A 124 8.93 -12.11 9.98
N ARG A 125 10.03 -11.86 10.69
CA ARG A 125 11.07 -10.90 10.29
C ARG A 125 12.23 -11.66 9.69
N SER A 126 12.62 -11.30 8.48
CA SER A 126 13.84 -11.80 7.85
C SER A 126 14.69 -10.64 7.37
N HIS A 127 16.01 -10.86 7.31
CA HIS A 127 16.92 -9.92 6.69
C HIS A 127 16.69 -9.92 5.18
N VAL A 128 16.55 -8.74 4.60
CA VAL A 128 16.41 -8.59 3.15
C VAL A 128 17.76 -8.37 2.51
N GLU A 129 18.10 -9.20 1.51
CA GLU A 129 19.31 -9.06 0.71
C GLU A 129 19.09 -8.06 -0.44
N GLU A 130 17.90 -8.12 -1.07
CA GLU A 130 17.48 -7.23 -2.16
C GLU A 130 16.00 -6.85 -2.07
N ALA A 131 15.63 -5.65 -2.52
CA ALA A 131 14.23 -5.22 -2.62
C ALA A 131 13.99 -4.29 -3.82
N TYR A 132 12.78 -4.32 -4.36
CA TYR A 132 12.38 -3.68 -5.61
C TYR A 132 11.32 -2.59 -5.40
N PRO A 133 11.05 -1.75 -6.41
CA PRO A 133 9.99 -0.75 -6.34
C PRO A 133 8.66 -1.41 -5.98
N GLY A 134 8.00 -0.88 -4.95
CA GLY A 134 6.80 -1.51 -4.40
C GLY A 134 7.03 -2.30 -3.12
N ASP A 135 8.26 -2.68 -2.79
CA ASP A 135 8.54 -3.38 -1.55
C ASP A 135 8.56 -2.44 -0.35
N ILE A 136 8.27 -3.00 0.82
CA ILE A 136 8.35 -2.31 2.10
C ILE A 136 9.49 -2.94 2.89
N ILE A 137 10.53 -2.15 3.16
CA ILE A 137 11.68 -2.56 3.97
C ILE A 137 11.71 -1.81 5.29
N GLY A 138 12.10 -2.49 6.35
CA GLY A 138 12.25 -1.96 7.70
C GLY A 138 13.70 -1.58 7.97
N LEU A 139 13.93 -0.32 8.32
CA LEU A 139 15.24 0.20 8.72
C LEU A 139 15.31 0.34 10.25
N HIS A 140 16.37 -0.17 10.86
CA HIS A 140 16.64 0.05 12.27
C HIS A 140 16.84 1.54 12.56
N ASN A 141 16.12 2.07 13.56
CA ASN A 141 16.08 3.49 13.85
C ASN A 141 16.48 3.80 15.31
N HIS A 142 17.71 4.28 15.48
CA HIS A 142 18.21 4.79 16.77
C HIS A 142 17.75 6.22 17.09
N GLY A 143 16.84 6.80 16.31
CA GLY A 143 16.23 8.12 16.52
C GLY A 143 16.60 9.16 15.46
N THR A 144 17.41 8.79 14.46
CA THR A 144 17.82 9.67 13.36
C THR A 144 16.79 9.73 12.24
N ILE A 145 15.94 8.70 12.09
CA ILE A 145 14.95 8.57 11.03
C ILE A 145 13.58 9.06 11.53
N GLN A 146 12.90 9.85 10.69
CA GLN A 146 11.57 10.41 10.95
C GLN A 146 10.57 10.05 9.84
N ILE A 147 9.27 10.14 10.14
CA ILE A 147 8.21 9.93 9.14
C ILE A 147 8.30 11.01 8.06
N GLY A 148 8.32 10.59 6.80
CA GLY A 148 8.51 11.43 5.62
C GLY A 148 9.97 11.63 5.22
N ASP A 149 10.93 10.99 5.91
CA ASP A 149 12.32 11.01 5.46
C ASP A 149 12.47 10.30 4.13
N THR A 150 13.27 10.90 3.24
CA THR A 150 13.59 10.38 1.91
C THR A 150 15.04 9.91 1.88
N PHE A 151 15.24 8.72 1.30
CA PHE A 151 16.54 8.12 1.06
C PHE A 151 16.77 7.98 -0.44
N THR A 152 17.95 8.36 -0.92
CA THR A 152 18.34 8.32 -2.33
C THR A 152 19.78 7.88 -2.50
N GLN A 153 20.20 7.58 -3.73
CA GLN A 153 21.62 7.45 -4.10
C GLN A 153 22.24 8.81 -4.49
N GLY A 154 22.05 9.82 -3.65
CA GLY A 154 22.73 11.12 -3.75
C GLY A 154 21.91 12.27 -4.31
N GLU A 155 20.75 12.00 -4.93
CA GLU A 155 19.84 13.05 -5.38
C GLU A 155 19.16 13.73 -4.17
N MET A 156 19.20 15.06 -4.12
CA MET A 156 18.61 15.85 -3.04
C MET A 156 17.17 16.21 -3.41
N MET A 157 16.24 15.30 -3.10
CA MET A 157 14.81 15.49 -3.31
C MET A 157 14.01 14.90 -2.14
N LYS A 158 12.83 15.43 -1.92
CA LYS A 158 11.94 14.97 -0.85
C LYS A 158 10.61 14.53 -1.44
N PHE A 159 10.21 13.30 -1.13
CA PHE A 159 8.86 12.85 -1.45
C PHE A 159 7.83 13.68 -0.71
N ASN A 160 6.81 14.15 -1.44
CA ASN A 160 5.72 14.86 -0.79
C ASN A 160 4.99 13.91 0.15
N ARG A 161 4.71 14.37 1.38
CA ARG A 161 3.89 13.60 2.31
C ARG A 161 2.49 13.58 1.74
N HIS A 162 2.01 12.41 1.34
CA HIS A 162 0.60 12.21 1.03
C HIS A 162 -0.21 12.15 2.34
N SER A 163 -0.11 13.18 3.17
CA SER A 163 -1.10 13.51 4.19
C SER A 163 -2.31 14.22 3.57
N GLU A 164 -2.25 14.56 2.28
CA GLU A 164 -3.43 14.87 1.45
C GLU A 164 -4.11 13.58 0.98
N LEU A 165 -4.40 12.67 1.90
CA LEU A 165 -5.64 11.94 1.75
C LEU A 165 -6.73 12.99 1.89
N ARG A 166 -7.36 13.33 0.76
CA ARG A 166 -8.63 14.03 0.76
C ARG A 166 -9.50 13.40 1.84
N ALA A 167 -9.88 14.17 2.85
CA ALA A 167 -10.96 13.85 3.78
C ALA A 167 -12.34 13.76 3.07
N GLY A 168 -12.37 13.42 1.78
CA GLY A 168 -13.55 13.41 0.92
C GLY A 168 -13.53 12.31 -0.16
N ALA A 169 -12.68 11.29 -0.03
CA ALA A 169 -12.69 10.13 -0.95
C ALA A 169 -13.15 8.82 -0.29
N VAL A 170 -13.61 8.88 0.97
CA VAL A 170 -14.47 7.83 1.52
C VAL A 170 -15.86 8.46 1.55
N PRO A 171 -16.80 8.07 0.68
CA PRO A 171 -18.19 8.45 0.87
C PRO A 171 -18.56 8.04 2.30
N SER A 172 -18.97 9.01 3.12
CA SER A 172 -19.61 8.68 4.39
C SER A 172 -20.82 7.83 4.04
N TYR A 173 -20.75 6.53 4.30
CA TYR A 173 -21.88 5.65 4.13
C TYR A 173 -22.96 6.16 5.09
N SER A 174 -23.97 6.84 4.54
CA SER A 174 -25.15 7.20 5.30
C SER A 174 -25.78 5.89 5.77
N SER A 175 -26.11 5.82 7.06
CA SER A 175 -26.72 4.66 7.73
C SER A 175 -28.07 4.21 7.13
N GLU A 176 -28.51 4.84 6.04
CA GLU A 176 -29.72 4.51 5.30
C GLU A 176 -29.48 3.41 4.25
N GLY A 177 -28.26 3.28 3.69
CA GLY A 177 -27.95 2.24 2.69
C GLY A 177 -27.79 0.83 3.26
N SER A 178 -27.46 0.72 4.56
CA SER A 178 -27.31 -0.56 5.26
C SER A 178 -28.64 -1.29 5.44
N ALA A 179 -29.74 -0.54 5.60
CA ALA A 179 -31.06 -1.13 5.79
C ALA A 179 -31.61 -1.78 4.50
N GLU A 180 -31.33 -1.21 3.33
CA GLU A 180 -31.77 -1.77 2.06
C GLU A 180 -30.97 -3.02 1.66
N ALA A 181 -29.67 -3.05 1.93
CA ALA A 181 -28.82 -4.23 1.70
C ALA A 181 -29.19 -5.41 2.62
N GLU A 182 -29.52 -5.14 3.88
CA GLU A 182 -29.96 -6.15 4.86
C GLU A 182 -31.35 -6.72 4.51
N THR A 183 -32.24 -5.86 4.01
CA THR A 183 -33.58 -6.27 3.54
C THR A 183 -33.52 -7.11 2.27
N ALA A 184 -32.57 -6.84 1.36
CA ALA A 184 -32.35 -7.66 0.16
C ALA A 184 -31.82 -9.06 0.49
N ALA A 185 -30.90 -9.17 1.46
CA ALA A 185 -30.37 -10.44 1.92
C ALA A 185 -31.42 -11.32 2.62
N GLN A 186 -32.32 -10.73 3.43
CA GLN A 186 -33.41 -11.46 4.08
C GLN A 186 -34.48 -11.98 3.11
N ARG A 187 -34.71 -11.30 1.98
CA ARG A 187 -35.67 -11.76 0.96
C ARG A 187 -35.19 -12.98 0.17
N VAL A 188 -33.87 -13.16 0.02
CA VAL A 188 -33.31 -14.35 -0.66
C VAL A 188 -33.31 -15.57 0.27
N GLY A 189 -33.14 -15.37 1.58
CA GLY A 189 -33.15 -16.46 2.58
C GLY A 189 -34.52 -17.09 2.88
N SER A 190 -35.63 -16.54 2.37
CA SER A 190 -36.98 -17.10 2.54
C SER A 190 -37.51 -17.84 1.30
N ALA A 191 -36.67 -17.97 0.25
CA ALA A 191 -37.02 -18.67 -0.98
C ALA A 191 -36.19 -19.96 -1.22
N LEU A 192 -35.51 -20.46 -0.18
CA LEU A 192 -34.96 -21.82 -0.09
C LEU A 192 -35.66 -22.55 1.06
#